data_AF-A0A4Q4M307-F1
#
_entry.id   AF-A0A4Q4M307-F1
#
_cell.length_a   1.000
_cell.length_b   1.000
_cell.length_c   1.000
_cell.angle_alpha   90.00
_cell.angle_beta   90.00
_cell.angle_gamma   90.00
#
_symmetry.space_group_name_H-M   'P 1'
#
loop_
_entity.id
_entity.type
_entity.pdbx_description
1 polymer ?
#
loop_
_entity_poly.entity_id
_entity_poly.type
_entity_poly.pdbx_seq_one_letter_code
_entity_poly.pdbx_strand_id
1 'polypeptide(L)'
;MQLRAQLLTPFRFTSSLFANDPESIVRLAAVVTALKILTTAGALHRINEALNCLAWNNWRLKRSGADWQFGPEKKEVILITGASSGFGYLMATELSKHARIIALNRSPLPADLEALPDIHSYQCDVGDISALETVCEQVKKDFGTISVLISNAGYGIGKIVLEIR
;
A
#
# COMPACT_ATOMS: atom_id res chain seq x y z
N MET A 1 -51.56 -1.06 24.81
CA MET A 1 -50.70 -1.92 25.68
C MET A 1 -49.94 -3.01 24.95
N GLN A 2 -50.45 -3.59 23.85
CA GLN A 2 -49.80 -4.72 23.14
C GLN A 2 -48.50 -4.35 22.38
N LEU A 3 -48.41 -3.15 21.79
CA LEU A 3 -47.23 -2.73 21.00
C LEU A 3 -45.94 -2.62 21.82
N ARG A 4 -46.04 -2.09 23.06
CA ARG A 4 -44.90 -2.00 23.99
C ARG A 4 -44.40 -3.39 24.39
N ALA A 5 -45.28 -4.38 24.51
CA ALA A 5 -44.89 -5.75 24.84
C ALA A 5 -44.18 -6.45 23.67
N GLN A 6 -44.64 -6.23 22.43
CA GLN A 6 -44.01 -6.76 21.21
C GLN A 6 -42.68 -6.07 20.84
N LEU A 7 -42.48 -4.82 21.24
CA LEU A 7 -41.19 -4.15 21.09
C LEU A 7 -40.15 -4.63 22.10
N LEU A 8 -40.60 -5.09 23.28
CA LEU A 8 -39.74 -5.57 24.35
C LEU A 8 -39.51 -7.09 24.33
N THR A 9 -40.25 -7.87 23.54
CA THR A 9 -40.05 -9.33 23.39
C THR A 9 -38.61 -9.75 23.03
N PRO A 10 -37.91 -9.13 22.06
CA PRO A 10 -36.51 -9.48 21.78
C PRO A 10 -35.57 -9.15 22.96
N PHE A 11 -35.96 -8.24 23.84
CA PHE A 11 -35.19 -7.84 25.03
C PHE A 11 -35.57 -8.63 26.29
N ARG A 12 -36.62 -9.47 26.28
CA ARG A 12 -36.99 -10.34 27.42
C ARG A 12 -35.93 -11.41 27.73
N PHE A 13 -35.04 -11.71 26.79
CA PHE A 13 -33.90 -12.61 27.03
C PHE A 13 -32.92 -12.06 28.08
N THR A 14 -32.84 -10.73 28.23
CA THR A 14 -31.99 -10.08 29.23
C THR A 14 -32.53 -10.29 30.65
N SER A 15 -33.85 -10.27 30.84
CA SER A 15 -34.45 -10.47 32.18
C SER A 15 -34.20 -11.87 32.76
N SER A 16 -34.05 -12.89 31.92
CA SER A 16 -33.72 -14.27 32.33
C SER A 16 -32.22 -14.57 32.43
N LEU A 17 -31.34 -13.62 32.05
CA LEU A 17 -29.89 -13.74 32.22
C LEU A 17 -29.42 -13.08 33.52
N PHE A 18 -30.19 -12.12 34.04
CA PHE A 18 -29.88 -11.35 35.24
C PHE A 18 -30.81 -11.68 36.43
N ALA A 19 -31.57 -12.78 36.36
CA ALA A 19 -32.37 -13.26 37.48
C ALA A 19 -31.47 -13.93 38.54
N ASN A 20 -31.81 -13.80 39.82
CA ASN A 20 -31.05 -14.36 40.95
C ASN A 20 -31.44 -15.83 41.22
N ASP A 21 -31.35 -16.67 40.20
CA ASP A 21 -31.54 -18.12 40.30
C ASP A 21 -30.28 -18.89 39.86
N PRO A 22 -30.06 -20.12 40.34
CA PRO A 22 -28.84 -20.87 40.08
C PRO A 22 -28.53 -21.07 38.59
N GLU A 23 -29.55 -21.23 37.74
CA GLU A 23 -29.36 -21.43 36.29
C GLU A 23 -28.90 -20.14 35.60
N SER A 24 -29.49 -18.99 35.95
CA SER A 24 -29.10 -17.68 35.41
C SER A 24 -27.65 -17.33 35.75
N ILE A 25 -27.17 -17.68 36.95
CA ILE A 25 -25.77 -17.47 37.35
C ILE A 25 -24.81 -18.26 36.43
N VAL A 26 -25.15 -19.51 36.11
CA VAL A 26 -24.33 -20.36 35.21
C VAL A 26 -24.32 -19.79 33.78
N ARG A 27 -25.48 -19.33 33.27
CA ARG A 27 -25.59 -18.72 31.94
C ARG A 27 -24.83 -17.40 31.86
N LEU A 28 -24.90 -16.56 32.88
CA LEU A 28 -24.15 -15.31 32.96
C LEU A 28 -22.64 -15.57 32.97
N ALA A 29 -22.17 -16.57 33.74
CA ALA A 29 -20.77 -16.97 33.76
C ALA A 29 -20.29 -17.46 32.38
N ALA A 30 -21.10 -18.22 31.66
CA ALA A 30 -20.81 -18.65 30.30
C ALA A 30 -20.73 -17.46 29.31
N VAL A 31 -21.67 -16.52 29.38
CA VAL A 31 -21.67 -15.30 28.55
C VAL A 31 -20.44 -14.44 28.85
N VAL A 32 -20.08 -14.23 30.11
CA VAL A 32 -18.88 -13.49 30.51
C VAL A 32 -17.62 -14.18 29.99
N THR A 33 -17.57 -15.51 30.04
CA THR A 33 -16.44 -16.29 29.51
C THR A 33 -16.33 -16.14 27.99
N ALA A 34 -17.45 -16.23 27.27
CA ALA A 34 -17.49 -16.00 25.83
C ALA A 34 -17.04 -14.57 25.46
N LEU A 35 -17.50 -13.54 26.19
CA LEU A 35 -17.07 -12.16 26.00
C LEU A 35 -15.57 -11.97 26.25
N LYS A 36 -15.01 -12.61 27.28
CA LYS A 36 -13.57 -12.61 27.54
C LYS A 36 -12.80 -13.24 26.39
N ILE A 37 -13.25 -14.40 25.89
CA ILE A 37 -12.62 -15.09 24.75
C ILE A 37 -12.67 -14.19 23.50
N LEU A 38 -13.83 -13.63 23.16
CA LEU A 38 -13.99 -12.76 21.99
C LEU A 38 -13.13 -11.49 22.09
N THR A 39 -13.11 -10.86 23.27
CA THR A 39 -12.29 -9.67 23.49
C THR A 39 -10.80 -9.99 23.41
N THR A 40 -10.38 -11.15 23.95
CA THR A 40 -8.99 -11.61 23.86
C THR A 40 -8.60 -11.94 22.43
N ALA A 41 -9.45 -12.66 21.70
CA ALA A 41 -9.25 -12.97 20.29
C ALA A 41 -9.17 -11.70 19.43
N GLY A 42 -10.06 -10.73 19.67
CA GLY A 42 -10.02 -9.43 19.00
C GLY A 42 -8.75 -8.65 19.31
N ALA A 43 -8.32 -8.61 20.58
CA ALA A 43 -7.06 -7.97 20.98
C ALA A 43 -5.85 -8.63 20.31
N LEU A 44 -5.77 -9.96 20.32
CA LEU A 44 -4.72 -10.73 19.65
C LEU A 44 -4.69 -10.44 18.15
N HIS A 45 -5.85 -10.38 17.50
CA HIS A 45 -5.93 -10.05 16.09
C HIS A 45 -5.40 -8.65 15.80
N ARG A 46 -5.78 -7.64 16.60
CA ARG A 46 -5.28 -6.26 16.45
C ARG A 46 -3.78 -6.14 16.70
N ILE A 47 -3.26 -6.89 17.68
CA ILE A 47 -1.82 -6.95 17.93
C ILE A 47 -1.12 -7.57 16.72
N ASN A 48 -1.64 -8.67 16.18
CA ASN A 48 -1.09 -9.31 14.98
C ASN A 48 -1.12 -8.36 13.77
N GLU A 49 -2.21 -7.63 13.55
CA GLU A 49 -2.27 -6.60 12.50
C GLU A 49 -1.23 -5.50 12.72
N ALA A 50 -1.10 -5.00 13.95
CA ALA A 50 -0.10 -3.99 14.27
C ALA A 50 1.33 -4.51 14.03
N LEU A 51 1.64 -5.73 14.45
CA LEU A 51 2.93 -6.37 14.21
C LEU A 51 3.18 -6.63 12.72
N ASN A 52 2.15 -7.04 11.97
CA ASN A 52 2.23 -7.17 10.53
C ASN A 52 2.54 -5.82 9.88
N CYS A 53 1.85 -4.75 10.24
CA CYS A 53 2.13 -3.40 9.74
C CYS A 53 3.56 -2.96 10.06
N LEU A 54 4.05 -3.24 11.28
CA LEU A 54 5.44 -2.96 11.64
C LEU A 54 6.41 -3.79 10.81
N ALA A 55 6.15 -5.08 10.62
CA ALA A 55 6.99 -5.96 9.81
C ALA A 55 7.06 -5.51 8.35
N TRP A 56 5.93 -5.14 7.74
CA TRP A 56 5.88 -4.55 6.40
C TRP A 56 6.66 -3.23 6.30
N ASN A 57 6.69 -2.44 7.37
CA ASN A 57 7.48 -1.21 7.47
C ASN A 57 8.91 -1.44 8.00
N ASN A 58 9.43 -2.67 7.90
CA ASN A 58 10.77 -3.06 8.37
C ASN A 58 11.05 -2.62 9.83
N TRP A 59 10.06 -2.75 10.69
CA TRP A 59 10.04 -2.36 12.10
C TRP A 59 10.33 -0.88 12.38
N ARG A 60 10.19 -0.02 11.37
CA ARG A 60 10.39 1.42 11.53
C ARG A 60 9.09 2.08 11.97
N LEU A 61 9.14 2.78 13.10
CA LEU A 61 8.01 3.58 13.59
C LEU A 61 7.95 4.99 12.98
N LYS A 62 9.09 5.45 12.46
CA LYS A 62 9.22 6.74 11.77
C LYS A 62 10.03 6.54 10.50
N ARG A 63 9.72 7.36 9.49
CA ARG A 63 10.54 7.43 8.29
C ARG A 63 11.95 7.90 8.67
N SER A 64 12.96 7.31 8.04
CA SER A 64 14.36 7.73 8.16
C SER A 64 14.69 8.77 7.10
N GLY A 65 15.50 9.78 7.45
CA GLY A 65 15.98 10.82 6.53
C GLY A 65 15.27 12.17 6.68
N ALA A 66 15.70 13.15 5.88
CA ALA A 66 15.05 14.45 5.79
C ALA A 66 13.65 14.34 5.18
N ASP A 67 12.81 15.34 5.46
CA ASP A 67 11.49 15.48 4.85
C ASP A 67 11.61 15.71 3.34
N TRP A 68 10.67 15.14 2.57
CA TRP A 68 10.62 15.38 1.13
C TRP A 68 10.18 16.82 0.83
N GLN A 69 10.84 17.45 -0.13
CA GLN A 69 10.58 18.81 -0.60
C GLN A 69 10.01 18.78 -2.03
N PHE A 70 8.84 18.15 -2.20
CA PHE A 70 8.09 18.22 -3.45
C PHE A 70 7.49 19.61 -3.63
N GLY A 71 7.54 20.13 -4.85
CA GLY A 71 7.03 21.46 -5.16
C GLY A 71 7.60 22.04 -6.45
N PRO A 72 7.33 23.32 -6.74
CA PRO A 72 7.76 23.97 -7.98
C PRO A 72 9.28 24.03 -8.15
N GLU A 73 10.05 23.96 -7.05
CA GLU A 73 11.52 23.90 -7.08
C GLU A 73 12.08 22.52 -7.45
N LYS A 74 11.23 21.48 -7.54
CA LYS A 74 11.56 20.12 -8.00
C LYS A 74 12.86 19.53 -7.40
N LYS A 75 13.05 19.73 -6.09
CA LYS A 75 14.26 19.26 -5.38
C LYS A 75 14.36 17.74 -5.37
N GLU A 76 13.24 17.06 -5.19
CA GLU A 76 13.18 15.60 -5.21
C GLU A 76 13.32 15.03 -6.61
N VAL A 77 13.92 13.84 -6.70
CA VAL A 77 14.13 13.10 -7.95
C VAL A 77 13.34 11.79 -7.88
N ILE A 78 12.51 11.53 -8.87
CA ILE A 78 11.69 10.32 -8.96
C ILE A 78 12.12 9.50 -10.17
N LEU A 79 12.55 8.25 -9.95
CA LEU A 79 12.78 7.28 -11.01
C LEU A 79 11.50 6.47 -11.24
N ILE A 80 10.98 6.48 -12.46
CA ILE A 80 9.79 5.72 -12.86
C ILE A 80 10.21 4.74 -13.96
N THR A 81 10.03 3.44 -13.70
CA THR A 81 10.17 2.43 -14.75
C THR A 81 8.86 2.26 -15.52
N GLY A 82 8.90 2.14 -16.84
CA GLY A 82 7.69 2.01 -17.66
C GLY A 82 6.82 3.27 -17.70
N ALA A 83 7.44 4.45 -17.66
CA ALA A 83 6.80 5.75 -17.84
C ALA A 83 6.34 6.06 -19.28
N SER A 84 6.68 5.22 -20.27
CA SER A 84 6.34 5.47 -21.68
C SER A 84 4.84 5.29 -21.99
N SER A 85 4.06 4.66 -21.12
CA SER A 85 2.63 4.42 -21.35
C SER A 85 1.82 4.19 -20.06
N GLY A 86 0.50 4.11 -20.20
CA GLY A 86 -0.43 3.71 -19.13
C GLY A 86 -0.31 4.57 -17.87
N PHE A 87 -0.32 3.92 -16.70
CA PHE A 87 -0.17 4.62 -15.42
C PHE A 87 1.20 5.28 -15.26
N GLY A 88 2.26 4.69 -15.81
CA GLY A 88 3.60 5.27 -15.75
C GLY A 88 3.66 6.63 -16.44
N TYR A 89 3.05 6.74 -17.62
CA TYR A 89 2.93 8.01 -18.35
C TYR A 89 2.13 9.04 -17.54
N LEU A 90 0.95 8.67 -17.02
CA LEU A 90 0.12 9.58 -16.22
C LEU A 90 0.83 10.07 -14.96
N MET A 91 1.55 9.17 -14.27
CA MET A 91 2.37 9.51 -13.10
C MET A 91 3.51 10.44 -13.48
N ALA A 92 4.24 10.18 -14.56
CA ALA A 92 5.33 11.04 -15.02
C ALA A 92 4.82 12.45 -15.35
N THR A 93 3.70 12.56 -16.09
CA THR A 93 3.08 13.83 -16.44
C THR A 93 2.71 14.64 -15.21
N GLU A 94 2.04 14.03 -14.23
CA GLU A 94 1.60 14.77 -13.04
C GLU A 94 2.73 15.06 -12.04
N LEU A 95 3.60 14.08 -11.78
CA LEU A 95 4.69 14.26 -10.83
C LEU A 95 5.76 15.22 -11.34
N SER A 96 5.91 15.38 -12.66
CA SER A 96 6.84 16.37 -13.26
C SER A 96 6.56 17.80 -12.84
N LYS A 97 5.35 18.10 -12.34
CA LYS A 97 4.98 19.43 -11.81
C LYS A 97 5.63 19.71 -10.44
N HIS A 98 6.09 18.67 -9.74
CA HIS A 98 6.54 18.76 -8.35
C HIS A 98 7.93 18.15 -8.09
N ALA A 99 8.49 17.44 -9.07
CA ALA A 99 9.76 16.73 -8.97
C ALA A 99 10.45 16.62 -10.33
N ARG A 100 11.76 16.34 -10.31
CA ARG A 100 12.51 15.92 -11.50
C ARG A 100 12.21 14.45 -11.76
N ILE A 101 11.86 14.10 -13.00
CA ILE A 101 11.46 12.75 -13.38
C ILE A 101 12.54 12.09 -14.21
N ILE A 102 12.91 10.88 -13.82
CA ILE A 102 13.77 10.00 -14.59
C ILE A 102 12.91 8.85 -15.08
N ALA A 103 12.77 8.73 -16.38
CA ALA A 103 11.91 7.77 -17.04
C ALA A 103 12.77 6.64 -17.63
N LEU A 104 12.74 5.46 -17.02
CA LEU A 104 13.47 4.28 -17.48
C LEU A 104 12.54 3.35 -18.25
N ASN A 105 12.77 3.20 -19.54
CA ASN A 105 11.82 2.53 -20.45
C ASN A 105 12.53 1.70 -21.52
N ARG A 106 11.88 0.63 -21.98
CA ARG A 106 12.37 -0.11 -23.16
C ARG A 106 12.07 0.63 -24.46
N SER A 107 10.93 1.31 -24.52
CA SER A 107 10.48 2.09 -25.67
C SER A 107 10.78 3.58 -25.45
N PRO A 108 10.94 4.37 -26.53
CA PRO A 108 11.08 5.82 -26.42
C PRO A 108 9.87 6.44 -25.70
N LEU A 109 10.07 7.60 -25.07
CA LEU A 109 8.96 8.29 -24.43
C LEU A 109 8.05 8.92 -25.51
N PRO A 110 6.75 9.06 -25.22
CA PRO A 110 5.86 9.90 -26.00
C PRO A 110 6.40 11.33 -26.13
N ALA A 111 6.29 11.92 -27.33
CA ALA A 111 6.89 13.22 -27.65
C ALA A 111 6.35 14.38 -26.78
N ASP A 112 5.11 14.29 -26.33
CA ASP A 112 4.49 15.23 -25.40
C ASP A 112 5.12 15.15 -24.00
N LEU A 113 5.50 13.95 -23.55
CA LEU A 113 6.20 13.75 -22.28
C LEU A 113 7.69 14.16 -22.40
N GLU A 114 8.34 13.84 -23.52
CA GLU A 114 9.72 14.29 -23.79
C GLU A 114 9.86 15.81 -23.89
N ALA A 115 8.80 16.51 -24.31
CA ALA A 115 8.78 17.97 -24.39
C ALA A 115 8.65 18.65 -23.02
N LEU A 116 8.32 17.92 -21.95
CA LEU A 116 8.20 18.51 -20.62
C LEU A 116 9.58 18.78 -20.00
N PRO A 117 9.75 19.95 -19.35
CA PRO A 117 11.00 20.25 -18.65
C PRO A 117 11.18 19.32 -17.46
N ASP A 118 12.44 18.98 -17.17
CA ASP A 118 12.85 18.13 -16.04
C ASP A 118 12.38 16.67 -16.12
N ILE A 119 12.05 16.19 -17.32
CA ILE A 119 11.90 14.77 -17.62
C ILE A 119 13.12 14.30 -18.40
N HIS A 120 13.77 13.26 -17.90
CA HIS A 120 14.97 12.67 -18.49
C HIS A 120 14.71 11.20 -18.79
N SER A 121 14.95 10.77 -20.02
CA SER A 121 14.70 9.40 -20.44
C SER A 121 15.99 8.59 -20.54
N TYR A 122 15.92 7.34 -20.07
CA TYR A 122 16.96 6.34 -20.27
C TYR A 122 16.33 5.09 -20.88
N GLN A 123 16.92 4.61 -21.96
CA GLN A 123 16.45 3.39 -22.61
C GLN A 123 17.10 2.17 -21.97
N CYS A 124 16.30 1.32 -21.33
CA CYS A 124 16.76 0.11 -20.65
C CYS A 124 15.61 -0.89 -20.50
N ASP A 125 15.88 -2.18 -20.76
CA ASP A 125 14.99 -3.25 -20.33
C ASP A 125 15.37 -3.65 -18.90
N VAL A 126 14.43 -3.52 -17.96
CA VAL A 126 14.63 -3.90 -16.55
C VAL A 126 14.86 -5.39 -16.35
N GLY A 127 14.56 -6.23 -17.35
CA GLY A 127 14.91 -7.65 -17.36
C GLY A 127 16.37 -7.95 -17.68
N ASP A 128 17.11 -7.00 -18.27
CA ASP A 128 18.54 -7.11 -18.52
C ASP A 128 19.32 -6.46 -17.37
N ILE A 129 19.77 -7.28 -16.43
CA ILE A 129 20.45 -6.83 -15.21
C ILE A 129 21.76 -6.08 -15.51
N SER A 130 22.52 -6.53 -16.52
CA SER A 130 23.81 -5.91 -16.87
C SER A 130 23.62 -4.50 -17.45
N ALA A 131 22.65 -4.37 -18.37
CA ALA A 131 22.28 -3.08 -18.92
C ALA A 131 21.69 -2.15 -17.84
N LEU A 132 20.88 -2.70 -16.94
CA LEU A 132 20.27 -1.96 -15.84
C LEU A 132 21.30 -1.41 -14.86
N GLU A 133 22.30 -2.20 -14.48
CA GLU A 133 23.41 -1.74 -13.62
C GLU A 133 24.15 -0.56 -14.24
N THR A 134 24.47 -0.64 -15.54
CA THR A 134 25.16 0.43 -16.27
C THR A 134 24.33 1.72 -16.29
N VAL A 135 23.03 1.62 -16.58
CA VAL A 135 22.13 2.77 -16.60
C VAL A 135 21.94 3.35 -15.20
N CYS A 136 21.87 2.50 -14.16
CA CYS A 136 21.76 2.96 -12.79
C CYS A 136 23.01 3.74 -12.35
N GLU A 137 24.20 3.31 -12.75
CA GLU A 137 25.43 4.07 -12.52
C GLU A 137 25.40 5.43 -13.22
N GLN A 138 24.93 5.48 -14.45
CA GLN A 138 24.79 6.73 -15.21
C GLN A 138 23.79 7.68 -14.53
N VAL A 139 22.60 7.19 -14.19
CA VAL A 139 21.58 7.95 -13.46
C VAL A 139 22.12 8.50 -12.13
N LYS A 140 22.91 7.69 -11.39
CA LYS A 140 23.55 8.13 -10.15
C LYS A 140 24.56 9.26 -10.37
N LYS A 141 25.32 9.23 -11.47
CA LYS A 141 26.27 10.29 -11.82
C LYS A 141 25.54 11.57 -12.22
N ASP A 142 24.44 11.45 -12.96
CA ASP A 142 23.72 12.60 -13.54
C ASP A 142 22.83 13.31 -12.49
N PHE A 143 22.19 12.56 -11.59
CA PHE A 143 21.19 13.10 -10.65
C PHE A 143 21.56 12.92 -9.17
N GLY A 144 22.56 12.12 -8.85
CA GLY A 144 22.96 11.83 -7.48
C GLY A 144 21.97 10.90 -6.78
N THR A 145 21.35 11.39 -5.71
CA THR A 145 20.44 10.59 -4.87
C THR A 145 19.02 10.64 -5.44
N ILE A 146 18.45 9.45 -5.65
CA ILE A 146 17.06 9.29 -6.06
C ILE A 146 16.19 9.26 -4.79
N SER A 147 15.16 10.08 -4.75
CA SER A 147 14.26 10.20 -3.60
C SER A 147 13.19 9.12 -3.58
N VAL A 148 12.65 8.80 -4.76
CA VAL A 148 11.54 7.84 -4.93
C VAL A 148 11.81 6.96 -6.14
N LEU A 149 11.59 5.65 -5.97
CA LEU A 149 11.55 4.67 -7.05
C LEU A 149 10.11 4.19 -7.25
N ILE A 150 9.61 4.30 -8.47
CA ILE A 150 8.33 3.75 -8.89
C ILE A 150 8.61 2.61 -9.86
N SER A 151 8.57 1.38 -9.34
CA SER A 151 8.70 0.15 -10.13
C SER A 151 7.38 -0.19 -10.82
N ASN A 152 7.11 0.44 -11.95
CA ASN A 152 5.86 0.27 -12.71
C ASN A 152 6.03 -0.54 -14.02
N ALA A 153 7.26 -0.72 -14.52
CA ALA A 153 7.50 -1.54 -15.71
C ALA A 153 6.98 -2.97 -15.51
N GLY A 154 6.10 -3.40 -16.41
CA GLY A 154 5.53 -4.74 -16.41
C GLY A 154 4.80 -5.03 -17.71
N TYR A 155 4.72 -6.29 -18.09
CA TYR A 155 3.93 -6.75 -19.23
C TYR A 155 3.28 -8.08 -18.91
N GLY A 156 2.07 -8.29 -19.43
CA GLY A 156 1.37 -9.57 -19.33
C GLY A 156 1.78 -10.50 -20.46
N ILE A 157 2.07 -11.75 -20.14
CA ILE A 157 2.23 -12.82 -21.12
C ILE A 157 0.90 -13.58 -21.14
N GLY A 158 0.11 -13.40 -22.21
CA GLY A 158 -1.16 -14.09 -22.41
C GLY A 158 -1.01 -15.56 -22.81
N LYS A 159 -0.27 -16.34 -22.01
CA LYS A 159 -0.06 -17.78 -22.20
C LYS A 159 -0.59 -18.55 -21.00
N ILE A 160 -1.01 -19.80 -21.23
CA ILE A 160 -1.28 -20.72 -20.12
C ILE A 160 0.01 -21.02 -19.37
N VAL A 161 -0.06 -21.28 -18.07
CA VAL A 161 1.13 -21.49 -17.20
C VAL A 161 2.08 -22.56 -17.75
N LEU A 162 1.55 -23.58 -18.42
CA LEU A 162 2.33 -24.67 -19.04
C LEU A 162 3.14 -24.23 -20.28
N GLU A 163 2.81 -23.08 -20.87
CA GLU A 163 3.44 -22.54 -22.07
C GLU A 163 4.37 -21.34 -21.78
N ILE A 164 4.44 -20.90 -20.52
CA ILE A 164 5.40 -19.90 -20.08
C ILE A 164 6.73 -20.63 -19.87
N ARG A 165 7.65 -20.47 -20.82
CA ARG A 165 8.99 -21.04 -20.80
C ARG A 165 10.02 -19.93 -20.75
#